data_AF-A0A4W3JSJ1-F1
#
_entry.id   AF-A0A4W3JSJ1-F1
#
_cell.length_a   1.000
_cell.length_b   1.000
_cell.length_c   1.000
_cell.angle_alpha   90.00
_cell.angle_beta   90.00
_cell.angle_gamma   90.00
#
_symmetry.space_group_name_H-M   'P 1'
#
loop_
_entity.id
_entity.type
_entity.pdbx_description
1 polymer ?
#
loop_
_entity_poly.entity_id
_entity_poly.type
_entity_poly.pdbx_seq_one_letter_code
_entity_poly.pdbx_strand_id
1 'polypeptide(L)'
;MAIERANLLNMANLSIKGLIESALSFGRTLDSDYAPLQQFFVVMEHCLKHGLKVKKSFLGHNKSLWGPLELVEKLCPEAGEVVASVRDLPGLKTPLGRARAWLRLAMMQKKLADYLRCLMIRKDLLSEFYEDTALIMEEEGAVIVGLLVGLNVIDANLCVKGEDLDSLVGVIDFSFYLKNDEENSGCCERDGQIAAILDQKNYVEELNRQLNSTVNGLQGRVDTLEKANTKLIEEVIILFHVRQNLYRSALSTHWEVESDLLAQVGMKHEMELAMKLLEKDVHEKQDALISLREQLEEVKAINVEMFRKLQGSEDGLKHKSEMMGRLEEKTNQITAAMKRMEQRYNFLSANCHFLSG
;
A
#
# COMPACT_ATOMS: atom_id res chain seq x y z
N MET A 1 45.05 27.14 21.43
CA MET A 1 45.10 25.79 20.85
C MET A 1 45.58 24.74 21.86
N ALA A 2 46.86 24.63 22.23
CA ALA A 2 47.32 23.54 23.11
C ALA A 2 46.63 23.48 24.50
N ILE A 3 46.46 24.61 25.18
CA ILE A 3 45.75 24.70 26.47
C ILE A 3 44.28 24.31 26.32
N GLU A 4 43.65 24.72 25.22
CA GLU A 4 42.24 24.41 24.93
C GLU A 4 42.04 22.91 24.66
N ARG A 5 42.96 22.27 23.93
CA ARG A 5 42.97 20.81 23.74
C ARG A 5 43.18 20.07 25.05
N ALA A 6 44.10 20.53 25.91
CA ALA A 6 44.31 19.94 27.23
C ALA A 6 43.04 20.05 28.10
N ASN A 7 42.35 21.19 28.06
CA ASN A 7 41.07 21.37 28.75
C ASN A 7 39.98 20.44 28.21
N LEU A 8 39.84 20.33 26.88
CA LEU A 8 38.89 19.40 26.25
C LEU A 8 39.20 17.93 26.57
N LEU A 9 40.48 17.55 26.58
CA LEU A 9 40.92 16.23 27.01
C LEU A 9 40.56 15.96 28.47
N ASN A 10 40.81 16.91 29.37
CA ASN A 10 40.45 16.77 30.78
C ASN A 10 38.94 16.64 30.98
N MET A 11 38.14 17.46 30.27
CA MET A 11 36.68 17.36 30.30
C MET A 11 36.18 16.03 29.76
N ALA A 12 36.72 15.56 28.63
CA ALA A 12 36.38 14.26 28.06
C ALA A 12 36.76 13.11 29.01
N ASN A 13 37.95 13.17 29.61
CA ASN A 13 38.42 12.17 30.57
C ASN A 13 37.50 12.08 31.80
N LEU A 14 37.15 13.22 32.39
CA LEU A 14 36.24 13.27 33.55
C LEU A 14 34.84 12.79 33.18
N SER A 15 34.32 13.22 32.02
CA SER A 15 32.99 12.82 31.56
C SER A 15 32.91 11.32 31.25
N ILE A 16 33.91 10.75 30.56
CA ILE A 16 33.96 9.31 30.24
C ILE A 16 34.10 8.48 31.51
N LYS A 17 35.03 8.83 32.42
CA LYS A 17 35.20 8.11 33.68
C LYS A 17 33.96 8.18 34.55
N GLY A 18 33.41 9.38 34.74
CA GLY A 18 32.19 9.58 35.52
C GLY A 18 30.99 8.82 34.93
N LEU A 19 30.86 8.79 33.60
CA LEU A 19 29.81 8.00 32.94
C LEU A 19 29.99 6.50 33.18
N ILE A 20 31.20 5.96 33.04
CA ILE A 20 31.47 4.52 33.26
C ILE A 20 31.17 4.14 34.72
N GLU A 21 31.72 4.89 35.68
CA GLU A 21 31.53 4.63 37.11
C GLU A 21 30.05 4.72 37.50
N SER A 22 29.36 5.78 37.04
CA SER A 22 27.94 5.98 37.34
C SER A 22 27.07 4.90 36.67
N ALA A 23 27.34 4.53 35.43
CA ALA A 23 26.60 3.49 34.71
C ALA A 23 26.79 2.10 35.35
N LEU A 24 28.02 1.75 35.74
CA LEU A 24 28.32 0.48 36.42
C LEU A 24 27.65 0.41 37.81
N SER A 25 27.57 1.54 38.52
CA SER A 25 26.85 1.62 39.80
C SER A 25 25.32 1.50 39.63
N PHE A 26 24.78 1.99 38.51
CA PHE A 26 23.36 1.99 38.20
C PHE A 26 22.83 0.60 37.79
N GLY A 27 23.66 -0.19 37.09
CA GLY A 27 23.41 -1.63 36.83
C GLY A 27 22.22 -1.95 35.92
N ARG A 28 21.66 -0.95 35.23
CA ARG A 28 20.55 -1.08 34.27
C ARG A 28 20.91 -0.42 32.94
N THR A 29 20.18 -0.76 31.88
CA THR A 29 20.31 -0.12 30.57
C THR A 29 20.04 1.38 30.69
N LEU A 30 20.94 2.20 30.13
CA LEU A 30 20.82 3.67 30.14
C LEU A 30 19.86 4.15 29.04
N ASP A 31 19.01 5.10 29.38
CA ASP A 31 18.13 5.81 28.45
C ASP A 31 18.66 7.22 28.13
N SER A 32 17.95 7.95 27.28
CA SER A 32 18.34 9.30 26.84
C SER A 32 18.15 10.38 27.91
N ASP A 33 17.41 10.11 28.98
CA ASP A 33 17.19 11.04 30.10
C ASP A 33 18.31 10.98 31.14
N TYR A 34 19.24 10.02 31.02
CA TYR A 34 20.35 9.85 31.94
C TYR A 34 21.38 11.00 31.84
N ALA A 35 21.41 11.87 32.85
CA ALA A 35 22.20 13.11 32.83
C ALA A 35 23.71 12.93 32.55
N PRO A 36 24.43 11.95 33.16
CA PRO A 36 25.84 11.73 32.83
C PRO A 36 26.08 11.39 31.35
N LEU A 37 25.12 10.71 30.72
CA LEU A 37 25.18 10.34 29.32
C LEU A 37 24.89 11.54 28.40
N GLN A 38 23.93 12.39 28.76
CA GLN A 38 23.69 13.65 28.06
C GLN A 38 24.94 14.53 28.09
N GLN A 39 25.58 14.67 29.25
CA GLN A 39 26.81 15.43 29.41
C GLN A 39 27.94 14.88 28.53
N PHE A 40 28.11 13.56 28.51
CA PHE A 40 29.07 12.89 27.62
C PHE A 40 28.88 13.28 26.15
N PHE A 41 27.66 13.22 25.62
CA PHE A 41 27.43 13.58 24.22
C PHE A 41 27.73 15.05 23.92
N VAL A 42 27.47 15.95 24.87
CA VAL A 42 27.81 17.38 24.72
C VAL A 42 29.33 17.55 24.69
N VAL A 43 30.06 16.93 25.61
CA VAL A 43 31.53 17.01 25.65
C VAL A 43 32.16 16.42 24.39
N MET A 44 31.65 15.28 23.91
CA MET A 44 32.11 14.66 22.66
C MET A 44 31.85 15.53 21.44
N GLU A 45 30.69 16.21 21.37
CA GLU A 45 30.39 17.16 20.31
C GLU A 45 31.41 18.31 20.29
N HIS A 46 31.78 18.86 21.45
CA HIS A 46 32.79 19.92 21.54
C HIS A 46 34.17 19.43 21.10
N CYS A 47 34.57 18.23 21.54
CA CYS A 47 35.83 17.62 21.13
C CYS A 47 35.90 17.44 19.61
N LEU A 48 34.83 16.97 18.99
CA LEU A 48 34.77 16.77 17.54
C LEU A 48 34.59 18.07 16.76
N LYS A 49 34.09 19.15 17.36
CA LYS A 49 34.01 20.46 16.70
C LYS A 49 35.33 21.23 16.73
N HIS A 50 36.20 20.96 17.70
CA HIS A 50 37.45 21.69 17.88
C HIS A 50 38.36 21.58 16.65
N GLY A 51 38.64 22.71 16.01
CA GLY A 51 39.50 22.81 14.81
C GLY A 51 38.82 22.35 13.51
N LEU A 52 37.48 22.26 13.47
CA LEU A 52 36.74 21.99 12.24
C LEU A 52 36.79 23.22 11.31
N LYS A 53 37.19 23.03 10.05
CA LYS A 53 37.32 24.09 9.05
C LYS A 53 35.96 24.63 8.63
N VAL A 54 35.65 25.88 9.01
CA VAL A 54 34.41 26.55 8.62
C VAL A 54 34.54 27.14 7.20
N LYS A 55 34.37 26.33 6.15
CA LYS A 55 34.27 26.85 4.77
C LYS A 55 32.81 27.19 4.43
N LYS A 56 32.49 28.49 4.30
CA LYS A 56 31.31 28.97 3.56
C LYS A 56 31.61 28.88 2.07
N SER A 57 31.28 27.76 1.41
CA SER A 57 31.35 27.67 -0.05
C SER A 57 29.97 27.92 -0.66
N PHE A 58 29.88 28.81 -1.64
CA PHE A 58 28.64 29.19 -2.33
C PHE A 58 28.07 28.05 -3.20
N LEU A 59 28.86 26.99 -3.47
CA LEU A 59 28.46 25.82 -4.28
C LEU A 59 28.94 24.48 -3.69
N GLY A 60 29.49 24.47 -2.47
CA GLY A 60 30.14 23.29 -1.88
C GLY A 60 29.54 22.93 -0.52
N HIS A 61 29.15 21.67 -0.38
CA HIS A 61 28.75 20.97 0.84
C HIS A 61 29.31 21.63 2.11
N ASN A 62 28.41 22.12 2.98
CA ASN A 62 28.80 22.65 4.28
C ASN A 62 29.66 21.60 5.01
N LYS A 63 30.91 21.95 5.34
CA LYS A 63 31.84 21.12 6.14
C LYS A 63 31.39 21.12 7.61
N SER A 64 30.21 20.57 7.81
CA SER A 64 29.60 20.33 9.11
C SER A 64 30.24 19.12 9.78
N LEU A 65 29.99 18.96 11.08
CA LEU A 65 30.44 17.79 11.86
C LEU A 65 29.98 16.45 11.24
N TRP A 66 28.91 16.45 10.44
CA TRP A 66 28.45 15.25 9.72
C TRP A 66 29.45 14.75 8.67
N GLY A 67 30.14 15.64 7.96
CA GLY A 67 31.03 15.26 6.84
C GLY A 67 32.13 14.26 7.22
N PRO A 68 32.92 14.52 8.28
CA PRO A 68 33.88 13.56 8.79
C PRO A 68 33.27 12.23 9.25
N LEU A 69 32.07 12.26 9.85
CA LEU A 69 31.41 11.07 10.37
C LEU A 69 30.81 10.21 9.25
N GLU A 70 30.32 10.83 8.19
CA GLU A 70 29.86 10.14 6.98
C GLU A 70 31.01 9.40 6.29
N LEU A 71 32.24 9.92 6.36
CA LEU A 71 33.42 9.26 5.81
C LEU A 71 33.70 7.88 6.43
N VAL A 72 33.24 7.63 7.66
CA VAL A 72 33.44 6.35 8.37
C VAL A 72 32.88 5.18 7.55
N GLU A 73 31.76 5.35 6.84
CA GLU A 73 31.17 4.27 6.02
C GLU A 73 32.12 3.78 4.93
N LYS A 74 32.98 4.67 4.40
CA LYS A 74 33.95 4.36 3.35
C LYS A 74 35.20 3.67 3.91
N LEU A 75 35.47 3.85 5.19
CA LEU A 75 36.64 3.30 5.86
C LEU A 75 36.33 1.96 6.53
N CYS A 76 35.13 1.82 7.08
CA CYS A 76 34.72 0.73 7.94
C CYS A 76 33.30 0.29 7.50
N PRO A 77 33.17 -0.80 6.69
CA PRO A 77 31.88 -1.22 6.10
C PRO A 77 30.75 -1.45 7.13
N GLU A 78 31.10 -1.86 8.34
CA GLU A 78 30.17 -2.03 9.47
C GLU A 78 29.43 -0.73 9.83
N ALA A 79 30.06 0.44 9.61
CA ALA A 79 29.44 1.73 9.89
C ALA A 79 28.38 2.13 8.86
N GLY A 80 28.28 1.42 7.73
CA GLY A 80 27.31 1.72 6.66
C GLY A 80 25.87 1.62 7.15
N GLU A 81 25.55 0.69 8.04
CA GLU A 81 24.21 0.56 8.63
C GLU A 81 23.85 1.78 9.49
N VAL A 82 24.79 2.29 10.28
CA VAL A 82 24.58 3.48 11.12
C VAL A 82 24.37 4.72 10.25
N VAL A 83 25.23 4.90 9.25
CA VAL A 83 25.16 6.08 8.36
C VAL A 83 23.86 6.07 7.54
N ALA A 84 23.47 4.92 7.01
CA ALA A 84 22.17 4.75 6.36
C ALA A 84 21.01 5.07 7.32
N SER A 85 21.04 4.52 8.54
CA SER A 85 20.01 4.75 9.56
C SER A 85 19.84 6.23 9.92
N VAL A 86 20.94 6.99 10.00
CA VAL A 86 20.90 8.44 10.26
C VAL A 86 20.35 9.21 9.08
N ARG A 87 20.70 8.84 7.85
CA ARG A 87 20.22 9.50 6.62
C ARG A 87 18.71 9.34 6.44
N ASP A 88 18.20 8.16 6.77
CA ASP A 88 16.80 7.80 6.58
C ASP A 88 15.93 8.16 7.80
N LEU A 89 16.51 8.77 8.84
CA LEU A 89 15.78 9.13 10.07
C LEU A 89 14.81 10.30 9.83
N PRO A 90 13.49 10.10 9.96
CA PRO A 90 12.52 11.16 9.76
C PRO A 90 12.60 12.17 10.92
N GLY A 91 12.63 13.47 10.59
CA GLY A 91 12.63 14.56 11.57
C GLY A 91 13.96 15.31 11.70
N LEU A 92 15.09 14.72 11.28
CA LEU A 92 16.41 15.39 11.29
C LEU A 92 16.61 16.30 10.07
N LYS A 93 16.68 17.61 10.33
CA LYS A 93 16.84 18.64 9.30
C LYS A 93 18.26 19.16 9.21
N THR A 94 19.03 19.13 10.29
CA THR A 94 20.37 19.73 10.32
C THR A 94 21.49 18.67 10.26
N PRO A 95 22.65 19.01 9.65
CA PRO A 95 23.82 18.13 9.71
C PRO A 95 24.34 17.92 11.14
N LEU A 96 24.11 18.87 12.05
CA LEU A 96 24.48 18.71 13.45
C LEU A 96 23.59 17.68 14.15
N GLY A 97 22.29 17.70 13.90
CA GLY A 97 21.35 16.68 14.38
C GLY A 97 21.70 15.28 13.86
N ARG A 98 22.15 15.18 12.60
CA ARG A 98 22.68 13.93 12.03
C ARG A 98 23.92 13.42 12.78
N ALA A 99 24.89 14.29 13.05
CA ALA A 99 26.07 13.93 13.83
C ALA A 99 25.70 13.45 15.25
N ARG A 100 24.72 14.10 15.89
CA ARG A 100 24.22 13.71 17.23
C ARG A 100 23.51 12.36 17.24
N ALA A 101 22.71 12.07 16.21
CA ALA A 101 22.07 10.77 16.04
C ALA A 101 23.12 9.68 15.79
N TRP A 102 24.12 9.98 14.97
CA TRP A 102 25.23 9.06 14.69
C TRP A 102 26.01 8.69 15.95
N LEU A 103 26.35 9.67 16.80
CA LEU A 103 27.05 9.42 18.06
C LEU A 103 26.26 8.47 18.98
N ARG A 104 24.93 8.67 19.07
CA ARG A 104 24.04 7.81 19.87
C ARG A 104 23.99 6.38 19.31
N LEU A 105 23.80 6.24 18.00
CA LEU A 105 23.73 4.92 17.35
C LEU A 105 25.07 4.18 17.41
N ALA A 106 26.19 4.87 17.19
CA ALA A 106 27.52 4.29 17.33
C ALA A 106 27.83 3.81 18.76
N MET A 107 27.32 4.53 19.76
CA MET A 107 27.39 4.12 21.17
C MET A 107 26.52 2.89 21.45
N MET A 108 25.27 2.86 20.97
CA MET A 108 24.40 1.69 21.11
C MET A 108 24.99 0.44 20.43
N GLN A 109 25.69 0.61 19.32
CA GLN A 109 26.44 -0.48 18.66
C GLN A 109 27.75 -0.85 19.36
N LYS A 110 28.17 -0.11 20.39
CA LYS A 110 29.45 -0.31 21.11
C LYS A 110 30.67 -0.24 20.20
N LYS A 111 30.61 0.63 19.19
CA LYS A 111 31.62 0.78 18.13
C LYS A 111 32.13 2.22 17.97
N LEU A 112 31.66 3.15 18.83
CA LEU A 112 32.03 4.57 18.76
C LEU A 112 33.56 4.78 18.76
N ALA A 113 34.30 4.10 19.65
CA ALA A 113 35.75 4.19 19.70
C ALA A 113 36.41 3.68 18.41
N ASP A 114 35.93 2.56 17.87
CA ASP A 114 36.48 1.93 16.67
C ASP A 114 36.26 2.80 15.44
N TYR A 115 35.06 3.38 15.29
CA TYR A 115 34.73 4.28 14.19
C TYR A 115 35.58 5.56 14.20
N LEU A 116 35.77 6.18 15.37
CA LEU A 116 36.65 7.36 15.48
C LEU A 116 38.11 7.00 15.24
N ARG A 117 38.56 5.81 15.67
CA ARG A 117 39.89 5.30 15.36
C ARG A 117 40.09 5.14 13.84
N CYS A 118 39.09 4.62 13.11
CA CYS A 118 39.14 4.51 11.64
C CYS A 118 39.44 5.88 11.00
N LEU A 119 38.78 6.96 11.47
CA LEU A 119 39.02 8.32 10.97
C LEU A 119 40.42 8.82 11.27
N MET A 120 40.91 8.61 12.50
CA MET A 120 42.23 9.07 12.92
C MET A 120 43.39 8.38 12.18
N ILE A 121 43.20 7.15 11.71
CA ILE A 121 44.19 6.44 10.89
C ILE A 121 44.35 7.11 9.52
N ARG A 122 43.25 7.65 8.96
CA ARG A 122 43.23 8.31 7.64
C ARG A 122 43.28 9.83 7.78
N LYS A 123 44.34 10.33 8.41
CA LYS A 123 44.59 11.77 8.57
C LYS A 123 44.62 12.51 7.23
N ASP A 124 45.03 11.85 6.15
CA ASP A 124 45.01 12.37 4.78
C ASP A 124 43.61 12.84 4.36
N LEU A 125 42.58 12.04 4.62
CA LEU A 125 41.20 12.40 4.34
C LEU A 125 40.62 13.34 5.41
N LEU A 126 40.97 13.13 6.68
CA LEU A 126 40.45 13.93 7.80
C LEU A 126 40.94 15.39 7.75
N SER A 127 42.13 15.63 7.21
CA SER A 127 42.70 16.96 6.96
C SER A 127 41.86 17.82 6.02
N GLU A 128 40.97 17.23 5.22
CA GLU A 128 40.03 18.00 4.42
C GLU A 128 39.04 18.80 5.29
N PHE A 129 38.70 18.25 6.46
CA PHE A 129 37.69 18.78 7.36
C PHE A 129 38.27 19.50 8.57
N TYR A 130 39.44 19.09 9.07
CA TYR A 130 40.07 19.64 10.26
C TYR A 130 41.35 20.41 9.95
N GLU A 131 41.64 21.41 10.78
CA GLU A 131 42.95 22.05 10.87
C GLU A 131 43.98 21.09 11.50
N ASP A 132 45.26 21.25 11.17
CA ASP A 132 46.31 20.35 11.65
C ASP A 132 46.45 20.39 13.19
N THR A 133 46.08 21.52 13.81
CA THR A 133 46.06 21.72 15.27
C THR A 133 44.76 21.28 15.95
N ALA A 134 43.83 20.67 15.22
CA ALA A 134 42.56 20.18 15.75
C ALA A 134 42.78 19.05 16.75
N LEU A 135 41.85 18.87 17.69
CA LEU A 135 42.00 17.91 18.78
C LEU A 135 42.13 16.48 18.25
N ILE A 136 41.30 16.13 17.25
CA ILE A 136 41.30 14.78 16.65
C ILE A 136 42.53 14.50 15.78
N MET A 137 43.27 15.54 15.38
CA MET A 137 44.48 15.42 14.56
C MET A 137 45.74 15.22 15.41
N GLU A 138 45.65 15.49 16.72
CA GLU A 138 46.75 15.51 17.68
C GLU A 138 46.68 14.32 18.66
N GLU A 139 47.67 14.20 19.54
CA GLU A 139 47.78 13.08 20.50
C GLU A 139 46.61 13.02 21.48
N GLU A 140 46.06 14.18 21.89
CA GLU A 140 44.92 14.26 22.80
C GLU A 140 43.70 13.51 22.24
N GLY A 141 43.46 13.60 20.92
CA GLY A 141 42.39 12.85 20.26
C GLY A 141 42.58 11.33 20.36
N ALA A 142 43.82 10.85 20.22
CA ALA A 142 44.13 9.42 20.34
C ALA A 142 43.87 8.91 21.76
N VAL A 143 44.19 9.73 22.76
CA VAL A 143 43.92 9.42 24.17
C VAL A 143 42.41 9.34 24.42
N ILE A 144 41.62 10.32 23.94
CA ILE A 144 40.15 10.28 24.08
C ILE A 144 39.59 9.01 23.44
N VAL A 145 39.99 8.68 22.21
CA VAL A 145 39.52 7.46 21.53
C VAL A 145 39.92 6.19 22.28
N GLY A 146 41.09 6.16 22.92
CA GLY A 146 41.49 5.08 23.82
C GLY A 146 40.56 4.94 25.03
N LEU A 147 40.20 6.06 25.67
CA LEU A 147 39.28 6.08 26.81
C LEU A 147 37.86 5.63 26.42
N LEU A 148 37.40 5.97 25.21
CA LEU A 148 36.08 5.57 24.71
C LEU A 148 35.89 4.05 24.61
N VAL A 149 36.97 3.26 24.52
CA VAL A 149 36.88 1.78 24.53
C VAL A 149 36.23 1.28 25.83
N GLY A 150 36.44 1.99 26.94
CA GLY A 150 35.81 1.68 28.22
C GLY A 150 34.29 1.77 28.19
N LEU A 151 33.71 2.54 27.27
CA LEU A 151 32.25 2.68 27.14
C LEU A 151 31.58 1.43 26.57
N ASN A 152 32.32 0.49 25.99
CA ASN A 152 31.75 -0.74 25.41
C ASN A 152 31.06 -1.63 26.47
N VAL A 153 31.41 -1.47 27.75
CA VAL A 153 30.75 -2.18 28.86
C VAL A 153 29.35 -1.64 29.17
N ILE A 154 29.05 -0.41 28.73
CA ILE A 154 27.77 0.24 28.98
C ILE A 154 26.72 -0.35 28.04
N ASP A 155 25.54 -0.62 28.58
CA ASP A 155 24.35 -0.96 27.81
C ASP A 155 23.44 0.27 27.73
N ALA A 156 23.17 0.74 26.51
CA ALA A 156 22.41 1.96 26.27
C ALA A 156 21.33 1.69 25.22
N ASN A 157 20.11 2.14 25.48
CA ASN A 157 18.99 2.06 24.56
C ASN A 157 18.43 3.46 24.33
N LEU A 158 18.96 4.15 23.32
CA LEU A 158 18.72 5.57 23.11
C LEU A 158 17.67 5.78 22.02
N CYS A 159 16.59 6.47 22.39
CA CYS A 159 15.52 6.82 21.47
C CYS A 159 15.95 7.92 20.51
N VAL A 160 16.46 7.57 19.33
CA VAL A 160 16.77 8.57 18.28
C VAL A 160 15.54 9.02 17.50
N LYS A 161 14.43 8.26 17.55
CA LYS A 161 13.17 8.59 16.85
C LYS A 161 12.27 9.44 17.76
N GLY A 162 11.99 10.67 17.34
CA GLY A 162 11.08 11.59 18.05
C GLY A 162 11.76 12.58 19.00
N GLU A 163 13.08 12.46 19.22
CA GLU A 163 13.86 13.47 19.95
C GLU A 163 14.28 14.61 19.02
N ASP A 164 14.17 15.85 19.51
CA ASP A 164 14.68 17.03 18.81
C ASP A 164 16.20 17.14 18.99
N LEU A 165 16.92 16.44 18.12
CA LEU A 165 18.39 16.48 18.06
C LEU A 165 18.93 17.69 17.28
N ASP A 166 18.05 18.45 16.60
CA ASP A 166 18.44 19.65 15.85
C ASP A 166 18.58 20.88 16.76
N SER A 167 17.85 20.94 17.88
CA SER A 167 17.93 22.02 18.87
C SER A 167 19.21 22.00 19.73
N LEU A 168 19.67 23.16 20.21
CA LEU A 168 20.86 23.26 21.06
C LEU A 168 20.64 22.52 22.40
N VAL A 169 21.42 21.47 22.65
CA VAL A 169 21.47 20.79 23.95
C VAL A 169 22.22 21.69 24.93
N GLY A 170 21.70 21.79 26.17
CA GLY A 170 21.97 22.83 27.16
C GLY A 170 23.44 23.05 27.58
N VAL A 171 23.62 24.15 28.32
CA VAL A 171 24.90 24.69 28.80
C VAL A 171 25.57 23.71 29.77
N ILE A 172 26.87 23.45 29.58
CA ILE A 172 27.70 22.72 30.55
C ILE A 172 27.95 23.64 31.76
N ASP A 173 27.59 23.19 32.97
CA ASP A 173 27.96 23.86 34.21
C ASP A 173 29.41 23.54 34.58
N PHE A 174 30.31 24.51 34.42
CA PHE A 174 31.73 24.37 34.73
C PHE A 174 32.06 24.56 36.21
N SER A 175 31.10 24.97 37.06
CA SER A 175 31.32 25.17 38.50
C SER A 175 31.85 23.93 39.20
N PHE A 176 31.48 22.75 38.72
CA PHE A 176 31.94 21.47 39.29
C PHE A 176 33.41 21.15 39.01
N TYR A 177 34.00 21.77 37.99
CA TYR A 177 35.37 21.51 37.53
C TYR A 177 36.38 22.58 37.97
N LEU A 178 35.91 23.69 38.56
CA LEU A 178 36.70 24.88 38.89
C LEU A 178 37.05 25.02 40.39
N LYS A 179 36.71 24.05 41.25
CA LYS A 179 37.11 24.11 42.67
C LYS A 179 38.60 23.78 42.81
N ASN A 180 39.40 24.83 42.94
CA ASN A 180 40.81 24.76 43.34
C ASN A 180 40.93 24.63 44.86
N ASP A 181 41.73 23.66 45.29
CA ASP A 181 42.16 23.44 46.66
C ASP A 181 43.17 24.52 47.10
N GLU A 182 42.73 25.52 47.86
CA GLU A 182 43.63 26.30 48.73
C GLU A 182 42.96 26.52 50.09
N GLU A 183 43.28 25.64 51.04
CA GLU A 183 42.95 25.80 52.46
C GLU A 183 43.91 26.79 53.13
N ASN A 184 43.40 27.68 53.99
CA ASN A 184 44.23 28.24 55.07
C ASN A 184 43.44 28.58 56.36
N SER A 185 43.83 27.86 57.43
CA SER A 185 44.09 28.36 58.79
C SER A 185 42.96 28.96 59.67
N GLY A 186 42.28 28.06 60.40
CA GLY A 186 42.16 28.00 61.87
C GLY A 186 42.23 29.26 62.75
N CYS A 187 41.07 29.77 63.17
CA CYS A 187 40.86 30.45 64.47
C CYS A 187 39.36 30.56 64.81
N CYS A 188 38.60 29.46 64.96
CA CYS A 188 37.17 29.56 65.28
C CYS A 188 36.51 28.24 65.75
N GLU A 189 36.98 27.58 66.80
CA GLU A 189 36.45 26.23 67.10
C GLU A 189 35.02 26.19 67.66
N ARG A 190 34.45 27.29 68.18
CA ARG A 190 33.04 27.33 68.64
C ARG A 190 32.11 28.16 67.74
N ASP A 191 32.56 29.33 67.29
CA ASP A 191 31.81 30.13 66.32
C ASP A 191 31.87 29.51 64.91
N GLY A 192 32.98 28.86 64.55
CA GLY A 192 33.06 28.05 63.32
C GLY A 192 32.22 26.78 63.38
N GLN A 193 31.98 26.23 64.57
CA GLN A 193 31.06 25.10 64.74
C GLN A 193 29.61 25.53 64.57
N ILE A 194 29.22 26.69 65.12
CA ILE A 194 27.89 27.29 64.92
C ILE A 194 27.71 27.71 63.45
N ALA A 195 28.72 28.31 62.83
CA ALA A 195 28.71 28.65 61.41
C ALA A 195 28.60 27.41 60.52
N ALA A 196 29.35 26.34 60.81
CA ALA A 196 29.26 25.07 60.09
C ALA A 196 27.88 24.42 60.23
N ILE A 197 27.27 24.45 61.43
CA ILE A 197 25.91 23.95 61.65
C ILE A 197 24.87 24.79 60.89
N LEU A 198 25.04 26.11 60.82
CA LEU A 198 24.18 27.01 60.05
C LEU A 198 24.32 26.79 58.54
N ASP A 199 25.54 26.62 58.03
CA ASP A 199 25.77 26.30 56.62
C ASP A 199 25.21 24.92 56.27
N GLN A 200 25.36 23.94 57.16
CA GLN A 200 24.78 22.61 56.98
C GLN A 200 23.25 22.67 57.01
N LYS A 201 22.66 23.51 57.87
CA LYS A 201 21.20 23.77 57.89
C LYS A 201 20.74 24.44 56.60
N ASN A 202 21.41 25.49 56.14
CA ASN A 202 21.08 26.18 54.90
C ASN A 202 21.20 25.24 53.69
N TYR A 203 22.22 24.38 53.66
CA TYR A 203 22.38 23.36 52.63
C TYR A 203 21.21 22.37 52.60
N VAL A 204 20.79 21.87 53.77
CA VAL A 204 19.64 20.96 53.88
C VAL A 204 18.32 21.66 53.50
N GLU A 205 18.15 22.93 53.89
CA GLU A 205 16.97 23.71 53.49
C GLU A 205 16.92 23.96 51.99
N GLU A 206 18.04 24.28 51.35
CA GLU A 206 18.12 24.43 49.89
C GLU A 206 17.89 23.10 49.18
N LEU A 207 18.44 21.99 49.68
CA LEU A 207 18.18 20.66 49.14
C LEU A 207 16.71 20.29 49.25
N ASN A 208 16.06 20.58 50.38
CA ASN A 208 14.62 20.39 50.56
C ASN A 208 13.79 21.29 49.61
N ARG A 209 14.27 22.50 49.32
CA ARG A 209 13.62 23.40 48.35
C ARG A 209 13.71 22.83 46.93
N GLN A 210 14.88 22.34 46.53
CA GLN A 210 15.09 21.69 45.23
C GLN A 210 14.30 20.39 45.11
N LEU A 211 14.27 19.59 46.18
CA LEU A 211 13.48 18.37 46.23
C LEU A 211 11.99 18.68 46.09
N ASN A 212 11.47 19.67 46.81
CA ASN A 212 10.08 20.11 46.68
C ASN A 212 9.76 20.66 45.28
N SER A 213 10.69 21.39 44.66
CA SER A 213 10.53 21.83 43.27
C SER A 213 10.47 20.65 42.30
N THR A 214 11.30 19.64 42.50
CA THR A 214 11.32 18.41 41.70
C THR A 214 10.04 17.61 41.89
N VAL A 215 9.59 17.44 43.14
CA VAL A 215 8.33 16.75 43.47
C VAL A 215 7.15 17.44 42.81
N ASN A 216 7.06 18.77 42.89
CA ASN A 216 5.99 19.53 42.22
C ASN A 216 6.06 19.40 40.69
N GLY A 217 7.26 19.41 40.11
CA GLY A 217 7.45 19.19 38.67
C GLY A 217 7.03 17.78 38.23
N LEU A 218 7.39 16.76 39.01
CA LEU A 218 6.98 15.38 38.77
C LEU A 218 5.46 15.22 38.92
N GLN A 219 4.86 15.84 39.93
CA GLN A 219 3.41 15.81 40.13
C GLN A 219 2.68 16.44 38.93
N GLY A 220 3.14 17.59 38.42
CA GLY A 220 2.56 18.19 37.22
C GLY A 220 2.69 17.32 35.97
N ARG A 221 3.80 16.57 35.84
CA ARG A 221 3.97 15.58 34.76
C ARG A 221 3.00 14.41 34.92
N VAL A 222 2.84 13.89 36.13
CA VAL A 222 1.86 12.83 36.44
C VAL A 222 0.45 13.28 36.06
N ASP A 223 0.01 14.46 36.50
CA ASP A 223 -1.33 14.97 36.19
C ASP A 223 -1.54 15.16 34.67
N THR A 224 -0.49 15.57 33.95
CA THR A 224 -0.54 15.72 32.49
C THR A 224 -0.66 14.36 31.79
N LEU A 225 0.12 13.38 32.24
CA LEU A 225 0.06 12.01 31.74
C LEU A 225 -1.28 11.35 32.04
N GLU A 226 -1.83 11.54 33.24
CA GLU A 226 -3.15 11.03 33.60
C GLU A 226 -4.24 11.60 32.69
N LYS A 227 -4.24 12.92 32.45
CA LYS A 227 -5.19 13.54 31.51
C LYS A 227 -5.03 13.02 30.09
N ALA A 228 -3.80 12.82 29.62
CA ALA A 228 -3.55 12.24 28.31
C ALA A 228 -4.02 10.79 28.23
N ASN A 229 -3.81 10.00 29.30
CA ASN A 229 -4.23 8.61 29.36
C ASN A 229 -5.77 8.49 29.34
N THR A 230 -6.50 9.34 30.06
CA THR A 230 -7.98 9.39 30.00
C THR A 230 -8.47 9.68 28.57
N LYS A 231 -7.86 10.65 27.88
CA LYS A 231 -8.20 10.96 26.48
C LYS A 231 -7.94 9.77 25.55
N LEU A 232 -6.81 9.10 25.70
CA LEU A 232 -6.49 7.90 24.92
C LEU A 232 -7.49 6.77 25.18
N ILE A 233 -7.93 6.58 26.42
CA ILE A 233 -8.97 5.61 26.77
C ILE A 233 -10.29 5.95 26.06
N GLU A 234 -10.71 7.22 26.07
CA GLU A 234 -11.90 7.69 25.35
C GLU A 234 -11.80 7.45 23.84
N GLU A 235 -10.65 7.78 23.23
CA GLU A 235 -10.40 7.52 21.80
C GLU A 235 -10.47 6.03 21.46
N VAL A 236 -9.90 5.17 22.29
CA VAL A 236 -9.96 3.71 22.11
C VAL A 236 -11.40 3.21 22.17
N ILE A 237 -12.22 3.74 23.09
CA ILE A 237 -13.64 3.40 23.19
C ILE A 237 -14.38 3.82 21.91
N ILE A 238 -14.14 5.03 21.40
CA ILE A 238 -14.75 5.52 20.16
C ILE A 238 -14.36 4.63 18.98
N LEU A 239 -13.07 4.33 18.83
CA LEU A 239 -12.56 3.47 17.76
C LEU A 239 -13.15 2.06 17.83
N PHE A 240 -13.33 1.51 19.03
CA PHE A 240 -13.99 0.22 19.23
C PHE A 240 -15.43 0.23 18.68
N HIS A 241 -16.21 1.26 19.02
CA HIS A 241 -17.59 1.40 18.54
C HIS A 241 -17.66 1.61 17.02
N VAL A 242 -16.80 2.46 16.46
CA VAL A 242 -16.71 2.68 15.01
C VAL A 242 -16.40 1.38 14.29
N ARG A 243 -15.41 0.62 14.78
CA ARG A 243 -15.04 -0.68 14.22
C ARG A 243 -16.21 -1.66 14.28
N GLN A 244 -16.91 -1.76 15.41
CA GLN A 244 -18.06 -2.64 15.56
C GLN A 244 -19.21 -2.29 14.59
N ASN A 245 -19.49 -1.00 14.42
CA ASN A 245 -20.50 -0.51 13.47
C ASN A 245 -20.11 -0.82 12.03
N LEU A 246 -18.84 -0.61 11.66
CA LEU A 246 -18.33 -0.97 10.34
C LEU A 246 -18.47 -2.47 10.06
N TYR A 247 -18.12 -3.34 11.02
CA TYR A 247 -18.31 -4.79 10.87
C TYR A 247 -19.78 -5.15 10.67
N ARG A 248 -20.69 -4.54 11.44
CA ARG A 248 -22.12 -4.79 11.31
C ARG A 248 -22.67 -4.32 9.95
N SER A 249 -22.25 -3.15 9.49
CA SER A 249 -22.66 -2.60 8.19
C SER A 249 -22.15 -3.47 7.05
N ALA A 250 -20.87 -3.87 7.07
CA ALA A 250 -20.28 -4.74 6.06
C ALA A 250 -20.99 -6.10 5.98
N LEU A 251 -21.36 -6.67 7.13
CA LEU A 251 -22.09 -7.92 7.18
C LEU A 251 -23.50 -7.77 6.58
N SER A 252 -24.21 -6.68 6.88
CA SER A 252 -25.53 -6.41 6.29
C SER A 252 -25.45 -6.34 4.77
N THR A 253 -24.50 -5.56 4.25
CA THR A 253 -24.32 -5.42 2.80
C THR A 253 -23.93 -6.74 2.13
N HIS A 254 -23.14 -7.59 2.81
CA HIS A 254 -22.81 -8.91 2.29
C HIS A 254 -24.06 -9.78 2.12
N TRP A 255 -24.92 -9.84 3.14
CA TRP A 255 -26.17 -10.61 3.09
C TRP A 255 -27.14 -10.09 2.02
N GLU A 256 -27.24 -8.77 1.86
CA GLU A 256 -28.06 -8.16 0.81
C GLU A 256 -27.58 -8.59 -0.59
N VAL A 257 -26.27 -8.45 -0.87
CA VAL A 257 -25.68 -8.84 -2.14
C VAL A 257 -25.83 -10.35 -2.40
N GLU A 258 -25.64 -11.18 -1.38
CA GLU A 258 -25.79 -12.63 -1.50
C GLU A 258 -27.24 -13.05 -1.80
N SER A 259 -28.22 -12.39 -1.18
CA SER A 259 -29.65 -12.61 -1.45
C SER A 259 -30.02 -12.19 -2.88
N ASP A 260 -29.55 -11.03 -3.34
CA ASP A 260 -29.80 -10.53 -4.69
C ASP A 260 -29.18 -11.45 -5.75
N LEU A 261 -27.96 -11.93 -5.49
CA LEU A 261 -27.29 -12.89 -6.36
C LEU A 261 -28.09 -14.19 -6.48
N LEU A 262 -28.60 -14.72 -5.37
CA LEU A 262 -29.40 -15.94 -5.38
C LEU A 262 -30.69 -15.77 -6.20
N ALA A 263 -31.38 -14.63 -6.04
CA ALA A 263 -32.56 -14.29 -6.82
C ALA A 263 -32.23 -14.18 -8.32
N GLN A 264 -31.12 -13.52 -8.66
CA GLN A 264 -30.68 -13.35 -10.05
C GLN A 264 -30.33 -14.69 -10.71
N VAL A 265 -29.68 -15.59 -9.97
CA VAL A 265 -29.40 -16.96 -10.45
C VAL A 265 -30.69 -17.72 -10.74
N GLY A 266 -31.69 -17.62 -9.85
CA GLY A 266 -33.01 -18.22 -10.05
C GLY A 266 -33.70 -17.70 -11.31
N MET A 267 -33.80 -16.38 -11.45
CA MET A 267 -34.40 -15.74 -12.62
C MET A 267 -33.68 -16.10 -13.93
N LYS A 268 -32.34 -16.19 -13.90
CA LYS A 268 -31.56 -16.61 -15.07
C LYS A 268 -31.89 -18.04 -15.48
N HIS A 269 -32.01 -18.95 -14.52
CA HIS A 269 -32.38 -20.33 -14.81
C HIS A 269 -33.78 -20.43 -15.43
N GLU A 270 -34.76 -19.72 -14.88
CA GLU A 270 -36.11 -19.66 -15.44
C GLU A 270 -36.13 -19.09 -16.87
N MET A 271 -35.36 -18.02 -17.12
CA MET A 271 -35.23 -17.42 -18.44
C MET A 271 -34.60 -18.38 -19.46
N GLU A 272 -33.56 -19.12 -19.07
CA GLU A 272 -32.93 -20.14 -19.93
C GLU A 272 -33.91 -21.29 -20.26
N LEU A 273 -34.71 -21.73 -19.28
CA LEU A 273 -35.73 -22.75 -19.52
C LEU A 273 -36.83 -22.24 -20.47
N ALA A 274 -37.32 -21.02 -20.25
CA ALA A 274 -38.32 -20.40 -21.12
C ALA A 274 -37.78 -20.22 -22.56
N MET A 275 -36.53 -19.81 -22.70
CA MET A 275 -35.86 -19.66 -24.00
C MET A 275 -35.78 -20.99 -24.75
N LYS A 276 -35.36 -22.08 -24.09
CA LYS A 276 -35.31 -23.42 -24.71
C LYS A 276 -36.67 -23.93 -25.15
N LEU A 277 -37.72 -23.68 -24.36
CA LEU A 277 -39.09 -24.04 -24.73
C LEU A 277 -39.58 -23.26 -25.95
N LEU A 278 -39.27 -21.96 -26.00
CA LEU A 278 -39.60 -21.12 -27.15
C LEU A 278 -38.84 -21.55 -28.40
N GLU A 279 -37.54 -21.83 -28.28
CA GLU A 279 -36.73 -22.37 -29.38
C GLU A 279 -37.35 -23.66 -29.92
N LYS A 280 -37.75 -24.58 -29.04
CA LYS A 280 -38.43 -25.81 -29.43
C LYS A 280 -39.73 -25.55 -30.18
N ASP A 281 -40.61 -24.68 -29.67
CA ASP A 281 -41.87 -24.35 -30.35
C ASP A 281 -41.62 -23.74 -31.74
N VAL A 282 -40.62 -22.86 -31.87
CA VAL A 282 -40.24 -22.27 -33.17
C VAL A 282 -39.81 -23.35 -34.17
N HIS A 283 -39.00 -24.33 -33.75
CA HIS A 283 -38.59 -25.44 -34.62
C HIS A 283 -39.79 -26.29 -35.03
N GLU A 284 -40.67 -26.65 -34.08
CA GLU A 284 -41.90 -27.42 -34.38
C GLU A 284 -42.83 -26.69 -35.35
N LYS A 285 -42.99 -25.37 -35.20
CA LYS A 285 -43.76 -24.54 -36.14
C LYS A 285 -43.09 -24.46 -37.51
N GLN A 286 -41.76 -24.36 -37.57
CA GLN A 286 -41.01 -24.37 -38.83
C GLN A 286 -41.19 -25.69 -39.58
N ASP A 287 -41.09 -26.84 -38.89
CA ASP A 287 -41.30 -28.16 -39.48
C ASP A 287 -42.73 -28.32 -40.02
N ALA A 288 -43.73 -27.89 -39.26
CA ALA A 288 -45.13 -27.89 -39.70
C ALA A 288 -45.34 -27.00 -40.93
N LEU A 289 -44.69 -25.84 -41.00
CA LEU A 289 -44.77 -24.92 -42.13
C LEU A 289 -44.13 -25.52 -43.39
N ILE A 290 -42.99 -26.20 -43.25
CA ILE A 290 -42.35 -26.94 -44.35
C ILE A 290 -43.31 -28.02 -44.88
N SER A 291 -43.88 -28.84 -44.00
CA SER A 291 -44.84 -29.89 -44.39
C SER A 291 -46.07 -29.32 -45.11
N LEU A 292 -46.65 -28.22 -44.62
CA LEU A 292 -47.78 -27.55 -45.29
C LEU A 292 -47.40 -26.97 -46.66
N ARG A 293 -46.17 -26.46 -46.82
CA ARG A 293 -45.70 -25.99 -48.14
C ARG A 293 -45.56 -27.14 -49.12
N GLU A 294 -45.03 -28.29 -48.70
CA GLU A 294 -44.93 -29.48 -49.53
C GLU A 294 -46.32 -29.97 -49.96
N GLN A 295 -47.28 -30.06 -49.02
CA GLN A 295 -48.67 -30.41 -49.33
C GLN A 295 -49.31 -29.42 -50.31
N LEU A 296 -49.03 -28.12 -50.17
CA LEU A 296 -49.54 -27.11 -51.08
C LEU A 296 -49.00 -27.29 -52.51
N GLU A 297 -47.70 -27.60 -52.65
CA GLU A 297 -47.10 -27.87 -53.96
C GLU A 297 -47.63 -29.18 -54.57
N GLU A 298 -47.88 -30.21 -53.76
CA GLU A 298 -48.53 -31.44 -54.23
C GLU A 298 -49.95 -31.18 -54.74
N VAL A 299 -50.75 -30.41 -54.01
CA VAL A 299 -52.11 -30.04 -54.45
C VAL A 299 -52.07 -29.21 -55.73
N LYS A 300 -51.12 -28.27 -55.86
CA LYS A 300 -50.94 -27.53 -57.12
C LYS A 300 -50.59 -28.45 -58.27
N ALA A 301 -49.69 -29.41 -58.07
CA ALA A 301 -49.32 -30.39 -59.08
C ALA A 301 -50.52 -31.26 -59.51
N ILE A 302 -51.31 -31.74 -58.55
CA ILE A 302 -52.56 -32.48 -58.81
C ILE A 302 -53.53 -31.62 -59.61
N ASN A 303 -53.69 -30.35 -59.25
CA ASN A 303 -54.61 -29.45 -59.92
C ASN A 303 -54.21 -29.24 -61.39
N VAL A 304 -52.92 -29.00 -61.66
CA VAL A 304 -52.39 -28.88 -63.03
C VAL A 304 -52.64 -30.17 -63.84
N GLU A 305 -52.38 -31.34 -63.25
CA GLU A 305 -52.61 -32.62 -63.91
C GLU A 305 -54.10 -32.90 -64.17
N MET A 306 -54.98 -32.54 -63.23
CA MET A 306 -56.42 -32.66 -63.39
C MET A 306 -56.92 -31.76 -64.52
N PHE A 307 -56.49 -30.49 -64.58
CA PHE A 307 -56.82 -29.58 -65.69
C PHE A 307 -56.37 -30.15 -67.03
N ARG A 308 -55.16 -30.72 -67.11
CA ARG A 308 -54.64 -31.36 -68.33
C ARG A 308 -55.52 -32.53 -68.78
N LYS A 309 -55.90 -33.42 -67.86
CA LYS A 309 -56.79 -34.57 -68.17
C LYS A 309 -58.18 -34.12 -68.59
N LEU A 310 -58.72 -33.10 -67.93
CA LEU A 310 -60.04 -32.56 -68.23
C LEU A 310 -60.07 -31.94 -69.64
N GLN A 311 -59.04 -31.18 -70.00
CA GLN A 311 -58.86 -30.64 -71.35
C GLN A 311 -58.75 -31.76 -72.41
N GLY A 312 -57.96 -32.81 -72.15
CA GLY A 312 -57.87 -33.96 -73.05
C GLY A 312 -59.19 -34.72 -73.22
N SER A 313 -60.00 -34.82 -72.15
CA SER A 313 -61.34 -35.40 -72.21
C SER A 313 -62.31 -34.54 -73.01
N GLU A 314 -62.25 -33.21 -72.82
CA GLU A 314 -63.06 -32.24 -73.57
C GLU A 314 -62.75 -32.29 -75.08
N ASP A 315 -61.47 -32.35 -75.45
CA ASP A 315 -61.03 -32.52 -76.83
C ASP A 315 -61.52 -33.85 -77.41
N GLY A 316 -61.45 -34.94 -76.64
CA GLY A 316 -61.99 -36.24 -77.03
C GLY A 316 -63.51 -36.25 -77.20
N LEU A 317 -64.25 -35.51 -76.36
CA LEU A 317 -65.70 -35.34 -76.48
C LEU A 317 -66.07 -34.52 -77.73
N LYS A 318 -65.34 -33.43 -78.00
CA LYS A 318 -65.51 -32.65 -79.25
C LYS A 318 -65.33 -33.54 -80.47
N HIS A 319 -64.27 -34.34 -80.50
CA HIS A 319 -64.02 -35.27 -81.61
C HIS A 319 -65.14 -36.33 -81.77
N LYS A 320 -65.64 -36.89 -80.66
CA LYS A 320 -66.77 -37.84 -80.69
C LYS A 320 -68.06 -37.18 -81.17
N SER A 321 -68.34 -35.95 -80.73
CA SER A 321 -69.51 -35.17 -81.15
C SER A 321 -69.47 -34.90 -82.66
N GLU A 322 -68.31 -34.51 -83.20
CA GLU A 322 -68.10 -34.35 -84.65
C GLU A 322 -68.31 -35.66 -85.43
N MET A 323 -67.84 -36.80 -84.89
CA MET A 323 -68.10 -38.10 -85.52
C MET A 323 -69.58 -38.48 -85.49
N MET A 324 -70.27 -38.21 -84.39
CA MET A 324 -71.70 -38.48 -84.26
C MET A 324 -72.50 -37.64 -85.26
N GLY A 325 -72.18 -36.36 -85.43
CA GLY A 325 -72.78 -35.51 -86.47
C GLY A 325 -72.56 -36.07 -87.88
N ARG A 326 -71.35 -36.56 -88.19
CA ARG A 326 -71.05 -37.23 -89.47
C ARG A 326 -71.87 -38.52 -89.67
N LEU A 327 -72.03 -39.32 -88.61
CA LEU A 327 -72.84 -40.54 -88.64
C LEU A 327 -74.33 -40.26 -88.77
N GLU A 328 -74.85 -39.23 -88.10
CA GLU A 328 -76.23 -38.75 -88.24
C GLU A 328 -76.49 -38.28 -89.67
N GLU A 329 -75.57 -37.52 -90.27
CA GLU A 329 -75.66 -37.10 -91.66
C GLU A 329 -75.72 -38.31 -92.60
N LYS A 330 -74.84 -39.29 -92.40
CA LYS A 330 -74.89 -40.57 -93.14
C LYS A 330 -76.21 -41.32 -92.93
N THR A 331 -76.71 -41.38 -91.70
CA THR A 331 -77.98 -42.05 -91.36
C THR A 331 -79.15 -41.37 -92.05
N ASN A 332 -79.18 -40.03 -92.07
CA ASN A 332 -80.18 -39.24 -92.77
C ASN A 332 -80.10 -39.47 -94.29
N GLN A 333 -78.89 -39.51 -94.86
CA GLN A 333 -78.68 -39.84 -96.28
C GLN A 333 -79.19 -41.25 -96.62
N ILE A 334 -78.87 -42.26 -95.81
CA ILE A 334 -79.36 -43.63 -95.98
C ILE A 334 -80.88 -43.69 -95.85
N THR A 335 -81.46 -43.04 -94.85
CA THR A 335 -82.92 -43.00 -94.63
C THR A 335 -83.64 -42.37 -95.82
N ALA A 336 -83.09 -41.27 -96.37
CA ALA A 336 -83.61 -40.64 -97.58
C ALA A 336 -83.50 -41.57 -98.80
N ALA A 337 -82.36 -42.27 -98.97
CA ALA A 337 -82.18 -43.25 -100.03
C ALA A 337 -83.17 -44.43 -99.88
N MET A 338 -83.38 -44.92 -98.66
CA MET A 338 -84.32 -46.00 -98.34
C MET A 338 -85.76 -45.59 -98.67
N LYS A 339 -86.20 -44.38 -98.28
CA LYS A 339 -87.52 -43.83 -98.68
C LYS A 339 -87.68 -43.76 -100.20
N ARG A 340 -86.64 -43.33 -100.94
CA ARG A 340 -86.69 -43.31 -102.41
C ARG A 340 -86.81 -44.72 -103.00
N MET A 341 -86.11 -45.69 -102.43
CA MET A 341 -86.23 -47.11 -102.83
C MET A 341 -87.62 -47.66 -102.51
N GLU A 342 -88.18 -47.35 -101.35
CA GLU A 342 -89.53 -47.78 -100.94
C GLU A 342 -90.61 -47.15 -101.83
N GLN A 343 -90.49 -45.88 -102.18
CA GLN A 343 -91.36 -45.24 -103.18
C GLN A 343 -91.26 -45.92 -104.55
N ARG A 344 -90.05 -46.27 -105.01
CA ARG A 344 -89.86 -47.05 -106.24
C ARG A 344 -90.48 -48.44 -106.14
N TYR A 345 -90.33 -49.12 -105.02
CA TYR A 345 -90.92 -50.43 -104.78
C TYR A 345 -92.46 -50.36 -104.78
N ASN A 346 -93.05 -49.40 -104.08
CA ASN A 346 -94.49 -49.18 -104.07
C ASN A 346 -95.02 -48.79 -105.46
N PHE A 347 -94.27 -48.00 -106.23
CA PHE A 347 -94.60 -47.70 -107.63
C PHE A 347 -94.56 -48.95 -108.52
N LEU A 348 -93.55 -49.80 -108.36
CA LEU A 348 -93.42 -51.07 -109.09
C LEU A 348 -94.49 -52.10 -108.66
N SER A 349 -94.82 -52.17 -107.37
CA SER A 349 -95.87 -53.02 -106.80
C SER A 349 -97.26 -52.59 -107.26
N ALA A 350 -97.55 -51.28 -107.26
CA ALA A 350 -98.79 -50.73 -107.81
C ALA A 350 -98.94 -51.03 -109.31
N ASN A 351 -97.84 -50.98 -110.08
CA ASN A 351 -97.85 -51.39 -111.49
C ASN A 351 -98.04 -52.91 -111.66
N CYS A 352 -97.58 -53.75 -110.74
CA CYS A 352 -97.87 -55.19 -110.77
C CYS A 352 -99.33 -55.51 -110.45
N HIS A 353 -99.95 -54.81 -109.49
CA HIS A 353 -101.38 -54.96 -109.20
C HIS A 353 -102.30 -54.46 -110.32
N PHE A 354 -101.83 -53.51 -111.14
CA PHE A 354 -102.55 -53.07 -112.34
C PHE A 354 -102.45 -54.07 -113.51
N LEU A 355 -101.50 -55.01 -113.46
CA LEU A 355 -101.30 -56.05 -114.47
C LEU A 355 -101.95 -57.40 -114.10
N SER A 356 -102.53 -57.52 -112.91
CA SER A 356 -103.27 -58.71 -112.46
C SER A 356 -104.75 -58.40 -112.21
N GLY A 357 -105.35 -57.62 -113.12
CA GLY A 357 -106.81 -57.56 -113.27
C GLY A 357 -107.41 -58.89 -113.71
#